data_AF-A0A971R260-F1
#
_entry.id   AF-A0A971R260-F1
#
_cell.length_a   1.000
_cell.length_b   1.000
_cell.length_c   1.000
_cell.angle_alpha   90.00
_cell.angle_beta   90.00
_cell.angle_gamma   90.00
#
_symmetry.space_group_name_H-M   'P 1'
#
loop_
_entity.id
_entity.type
_entity.pdbx_description
1 polymer ?
#
loop_
_entity_poly.entity_id
_entity_poly.type
_entity_poly.pdbx_seq_one_letter_code
_entity_poly.pdbx_strand_id
1 'polypeptide(L)'
;MSREVRLLWLHSNLSKDGLPSLDDFAKKFSISTRQAKRDIKYLRTNLGAPLSYSRERSGYSYTKPYDIPSLFSGSLGMEIPSRSEIRQTLLKAIEEEKALRVLLENGRAVYFHPACSDERQEIFAGPGEGDGLLFIQVGEIIEIRKSRRKYMKEPMLWKRRLPVDAVVEKAVFEKAGELFTHYFFDLEDLIDFILNNRGIRLKGEASAVDRIRNAANTLLEVVDSD
;
A
#
# COMPACT_ATOMS: atom_id res chain seq x y z
N MET A 1 3.23 -17.84 -28.03
CA MET A 1 2.88 -17.28 -26.71
C MET A 1 2.78 -18.40 -25.68
N SER A 2 3.29 -18.19 -24.46
CA SER A 2 3.34 -19.23 -23.43
C SER A 2 1.94 -19.57 -22.85
N ARG A 3 1.77 -20.76 -22.25
CA ARG A 3 0.48 -21.19 -21.67
C ARG A 3 0.13 -20.38 -20.43
N GLU A 4 1.14 -20.01 -19.68
CA GLU A 4 1.09 -19.29 -18.43
C GLU A 4 0.49 -17.90 -18.64
N VAL A 5 0.84 -17.21 -19.74
CA VAL A 5 0.27 -15.88 -20.08
C VAL A 5 -1.25 -15.99 -20.19
N ARG A 6 -1.68 -17.06 -20.87
CA ARG A 6 -3.07 -17.32 -21.19
C ARG A 6 -3.86 -17.73 -19.94
N LEU A 7 -3.24 -18.49 -19.03
CA LEU A 7 -3.85 -18.87 -17.74
C LEU A 7 -4.03 -17.68 -16.80
N LEU A 8 -3.04 -16.78 -16.71
CA LEU A 8 -3.16 -15.56 -15.90
C LEU A 8 -4.23 -14.61 -16.46
N TRP A 9 -4.26 -14.45 -17.79
CA TRP A 9 -5.31 -13.68 -18.43
C TRP A 9 -6.69 -14.29 -18.19
N LEU A 10 -6.83 -15.62 -18.33
CA LEU A 10 -8.06 -16.33 -18.00
C LEU A 10 -8.50 -16.02 -16.56
N HIS A 11 -7.60 -16.17 -15.59
CA HIS A 11 -7.89 -15.91 -14.19
C HIS A 11 -8.32 -14.47 -13.91
N SER A 12 -7.62 -13.47 -14.47
CA SER A 12 -8.01 -12.06 -14.30
C SER A 12 -9.42 -11.75 -14.82
N ASN A 13 -9.85 -12.42 -15.89
CA ASN A 13 -11.21 -12.24 -16.44
C ASN A 13 -12.25 -13.07 -15.65
N LEU A 14 -11.89 -14.30 -15.27
CA LEU A 14 -12.74 -15.18 -14.46
C LEU A 14 -13.03 -14.64 -13.05
N SER A 15 -12.10 -13.87 -12.48
CA SER A 15 -12.24 -13.25 -11.15
C SER A 15 -13.06 -11.95 -11.14
N LYS A 16 -13.22 -11.27 -12.30
CA LYS A 16 -13.95 -10.00 -12.38
C LYS A 16 -15.42 -10.20 -12.76
N ASP A 17 -15.68 -10.85 -13.89
CA ASP A 17 -17.05 -11.01 -14.43
C ASP A 17 -17.29 -12.38 -15.11
N GLY A 18 -16.29 -13.26 -15.12
CA GLY A 18 -16.31 -14.51 -15.89
C GLY A 18 -15.69 -14.36 -17.28
N LEU A 19 -15.54 -15.48 -18.00
CA LEU A 19 -15.02 -15.50 -19.36
C LEU A 19 -16.15 -15.20 -20.37
N PRO A 20 -16.07 -14.11 -21.16
CA PRO A 20 -17.15 -13.70 -22.08
C PRO A 20 -17.42 -14.73 -23.19
N SER A 21 -16.38 -15.26 -23.84
CA SER A 21 -16.52 -16.46 -24.68
C SER A 21 -15.17 -17.16 -24.87
N LEU A 22 -15.22 -18.47 -25.14
CA LEU A 22 -14.02 -19.25 -25.43
C LEU A 22 -13.40 -18.87 -26.79
N ASP A 23 -14.23 -18.44 -27.74
CA ASP A 23 -13.78 -18.07 -29.08
C ASP A 23 -13.04 -16.73 -29.07
N ASP A 24 -13.47 -15.78 -28.22
CA ASP A 24 -12.75 -14.51 -28.05
C ASP A 24 -11.40 -14.71 -27.38
N PHE A 25 -11.33 -15.63 -26.42
CA PHE A 25 -10.05 -16.04 -25.83
C PHE A 25 -9.13 -16.69 -26.88
N ALA A 26 -9.66 -17.58 -27.73
CA ALA A 26 -8.89 -18.22 -28.79
C ALA A 26 -8.35 -17.20 -29.81
N LYS A 27 -9.22 -16.26 -30.25
CA LYS A 27 -8.85 -15.16 -31.17
C LYS A 27 -7.80 -14.24 -30.55
N LYS A 28 -7.99 -13.80 -29.30
CA LYS A 28 -7.07 -12.87 -28.61
C LYS A 28 -5.63 -13.37 -28.59
N PHE A 29 -5.45 -14.67 -28.41
CA PHE A 29 -4.12 -15.28 -28.31
C PHE A 29 -3.66 -15.98 -29.58
N SER A 30 -4.42 -15.84 -30.68
CA SER A 30 -4.15 -16.50 -31.96
C SER A 30 -3.89 -18.01 -31.80
N ILE A 31 -4.70 -18.66 -30.96
CA ILE A 31 -4.65 -20.12 -30.73
C ILE A 31 -5.90 -20.80 -31.28
N SER A 32 -5.80 -22.11 -31.53
CA SER A 32 -6.99 -22.90 -31.88
C SER A 32 -7.97 -22.99 -30.70
N THR A 33 -9.25 -23.10 -31.00
CA THR A 33 -10.30 -23.37 -29.99
C THR A 33 -10.01 -24.66 -29.22
N ARG A 34 -9.39 -25.66 -29.85
CA ARG A 34 -8.90 -26.89 -29.19
C ARG A 34 -7.85 -26.58 -28.12
N GLN A 35 -6.90 -25.68 -28.40
CA GLN A 35 -5.89 -25.28 -27.43
C GLN A 35 -6.50 -24.45 -26.30
N ALA A 36 -7.46 -23.57 -26.62
CA ALA A 36 -8.20 -22.82 -25.62
C ALA A 36 -8.94 -23.74 -24.62
N LYS A 37 -9.63 -24.79 -25.12
CA LYS A 37 -10.26 -25.82 -24.28
C LYS A 37 -9.26 -26.54 -23.37
N ARG A 38 -8.06 -26.82 -23.89
CA ARG A 38 -6.99 -27.46 -23.10
C ARG A 38 -6.51 -26.56 -21.96
N ASP A 39 -6.40 -25.26 -22.19
CA ASP A 39 -5.97 -24.32 -21.15
C ASP A 39 -7.03 -24.17 -20.05
N ILE A 40 -8.33 -24.12 -20.39
CA ILE A 40 -9.43 -24.18 -19.41
C ILE A 40 -9.42 -25.50 -18.62
N LYS A 41 -9.22 -26.63 -19.32
CA LYS A 41 -9.14 -27.94 -18.67
C LYS A 41 -7.97 -28.01 -17.70
N TYR A 42 -6.83 -27.44 -18.06
CA TYR A 42 -5.65 -27.37 -17.22
C TYR A 42 -5.91 -26.54 -15.96
N LEU A 43 -6.51 -25.35 -16.10
CA LEU A 43 -6.91 -24.51 -14.98
C LEU A 43 -7.85 -25.25 -14.01
N ARG A 44 -8.83 -25.99 -14.53
CA ARG A 44 -9.77 -26.78 -13.71
C ARG A 44 -9.13 -28.00 -13.05
N THR A 45 -8.42 -28.82 -13.82
CA THR A 45 -8.04 -30.18 -13.42
C THR A 45 -6.66 -30.22 -12.78
N ASN A 46 -5.71 -29.45 -13.30
CA ASN A 46 -4.33 -29.45 -12.83
C ASN A 46 -4.11 -28.40 -11.75
N LEU A 47 -4.80 -27.25 -11.82
CA LEU A 47 -4.66 -26.18 -10.82
C LEU A 47 -5.80 -26.17 -9.79
N GLY A 48 -6.81 -27.02 -9.95
CA GLY A 48 -7.91 -27.15 -8.99
C GLY A 48 -8.89 -25.98 -9.01
N ALA A 49 -8.92 -25.20 -10.10
CA ALA A 49 -9.82 -24.06 -10.18
C ALA A 49 -11.30 -24.49 -10.19
N PRO A 50 -12.16 -23.89 -9.34
CA PRO A 50 -13.57 -24.25 -9.20
C PRO A 50 -14.40 -23.64 -10.34
N LEU A 51 -14.19 -24.12 -11.56
CA LEU A 51 -14.83 -23.60 -12.77
C LEU A 51 -16.18 -24.27 -13.06
N SER A 52 -17.18 -23.44 -13.36
CA SER A 52 -18.46 -23.87 -13.93
C SER A 52 -18.68 -23.20 -15.30
N TYR A 53 -19.40 -23.90 -16.18
CA TYR A 53 -19.78 -23.39 -17.49
C TYR A 53 -21.23 -22.94 -17.49
N SER A 54 -21.49 -21.70 -17.89
CA SER A 54 -22.84 -21.18 -18.11
C SER A 54 -23.15 -21.18 -19.60
N ARG A 55 -24.20 -21.93 -19.99
CA ARG A 55 -24.73 -21.92 -21.37
C ARG A 55 -25.34 -20.57 -21.72
N GLU A 56 -25.99 -19.92 -20.76
CA GLU A 56 -26.65 -18.62 -20.94
C GLU A 56 -25.62 -17.52 -21.25
N ARG A 57 -24.45 -17.56 -20.61
CA ARG A 57 -23.34 -16.62 -20.82
C ARG A 57 -22.30 -17.09 -21.84
N SER A 58 -22.50 -18.27 -22.45
CA SER A 58 -21.53 -18.93 -23.35
C SER A 58 -20.09 -18.97 -22.80
N GLY A 59 -19.95 -19.11 -21.48
CA GLY A 59 -18.72 -18.75 -20.78
C GLY A 59 -18.45 -19.56 -19.51
N TYR A 60 -17.25 -19.38 -18.96
CA TYR A 60 -16.84 -20.01 -17.69
C TYR A 60 -16.80 -18.98 -16.57
N SER A 61 -17.06 -19.39 -15.33
CA SER A 61 -16.89 -18.56 -14.14
C SER A 61 -16.41 -19.39 -12.96
N TYR A 62 -15.83 -18.75 -11.95
CA TYR A 62 -15.55 -19.40 -10.68
C TYR A 62 -16.83 -19.58 -9.87
N THR A 63 -17.01 -20.75 -9.26
CA THR A 63 -18.13 -21.02 -8.34
C THR A 63 -17.83 -20.62 -6.91
N LYS A 64 -16.55 -20.36 -6.59
CA LYS A 64 -16.07 -19.83 -5.31
C LYS A 64 -14.74 -19.08 -5.55
N PRO A 65 -14.34 -18.15 -4.66
CA PRO A 65 -13.04 -17.48 -4.76
C PRO A 65 -11.91 -18.50 -4.94
N TYR A 66 -10.96 -18.17 -5.82
CA TYR A 66 -9.86 -19.05 -6.19
C TYR A 66 -8.66 -18.22 -6.60
N ASP A 67 -7.51 -18.50 -6.00
CA ASP A 67 -6.22 -17.93 -6.36
C ASP A 67 -5.39 -18.94 -7.15
N ILE A 68 -4.68 -18.47 -8.18
CA ILE A 68 -3.74 -19.33 -8.90
C ILE A 68 -2.54 -19.65 -7.99
N PRO A 69 -2.09 -20.93 -7.93
CA PRO A 69 -0.90 -21.29 -7.17
C PRO A 69 0.34 -20.49 -7.59
N SER A 70 1.09 -20.00 -6.60
CA SER A 70 2.27 -19.12 -6.74
C SER A 70 3.39 -19.65 -7.65
N LEU A 71 3.41 -20.95 -7.96
CA LEU A 71 4.36 -21.53 -8.92
C LEU A 71 4.11 -21.12 -10.38
N PHE A 72 2.97 -20.50 -10.71
CA PHE A 72 2.64 -20.02 -12.06
C PHE A 72 2.94 -18.53 -12.31
N SER A 73 3.22 -17.73 -11.27
CA SER A 73 3.60 -16.31 -11.42
C SER A 73 5.04 -16.15 -11.94
N GLY A 74 5.93 -17.09 -11.63
CA GLY A 74 7.35 -17.02 -12.01
C GLY A 74 7.64 -17.10 -13.53
N SER A 75 6.71 -17.61 -14.34
CA SER A 75 6.96 -17.84 -15.78
C SER A 75 6.71 -16.62 -16.68
N LEU A 76 6.25 -15.48 -16.14
CA LEU A 76 5.87 -14.32 -16.96
C LEU A 76 6.46 -12.97 -16.58
N GLY A 77 7.36 -12.89 -15.62
CA GLY A 77 7.86 -11.60 -15.13
C GLY A 77 6.75 -10.72 -14.53
N MET A 78 5.61 -11.31 -14.18
CA MET A 78 4.62 -10.75 -13.26
C MET A 78 4.79 -11.51 -11.95
N GLU A 79 5.93 -11.29 -11.29
CA GLU A 79 6.11 -11.68 -9.90
C GLU A 79 5.07 -10.88 -9.11
N ILE A 80 4.04 -11.55 -8.59
CA ILE A 80 3.31 -11.00 -7.45
C ILE A 80 4.36 -11.04 -6.34
N PRO A 81 4.87 -9.88 -5.91
CA PRO A 81 5.97 -9.85 -4.97
C PRO A 81 5.48 -10.52 -3.68
N SER A 82 6.29 -11.42 -3.15
CA SER A 82 6.03 -12.03 -1.85
C SER A 82 5.91 -10.95 -0.78
N ARG A 83 5.21 -11.23 0.32
CA ARG A 83 5.12 -10.30 1.46
C ARG A 83 6.51 -9.85 1.93
N SER A 84 7.48 -10.75 1.92
CA SER A 84 8.87 -10.45 2.27
C SER A 84 9.51 -9.44 1.30
N GLU A 85 9.30 -9.61 -0.02
CA GLU A 85 9.81 -8.69 -1.05
C GLU A 85 9.14 -7.31 -0.97
N ILE A 86 7.83 -7.28 -0.75
CA ILE A 86 7.08 -6.02 -0.54
C ILE A 86 7.65 -5.29 0.69
N ARG A 87 7.79 -6.00 1.81
CA ARG A 87 8.32 -5.44 3.06
C ARG A 87 9.73 -4.90 2.88
N GLN A 88 10.62 -5.67 2.27
CA GLN A 88 12.00 -5.23 2.00
C GLN A 88 12.05 -4.01 1.07
N THR A 89 11.17 -3.97 0.06
CA THR A 89 11.08 -2.83 -0.85
C THR A 89 10.63 -1.56 -0.12
N LEU A 90 9.65 -1.67 0.78
CA LEU A 90 9.17 -0.55 1.59
C LEU A 90 10.24 -0.06 2.58
N LEU A 91 10.90 -0.96 3.31
CA LEU A 91 12.00 -0.62 4.22
C LEU A 91 13.14 0.08 3.50
N LYS A 92 13.54 -0.43 2.34
CA LYS A 92 14.56 0.18 1.49
C LYS A 92 14.14 1.56 0.97
N ALA A 93 12.85 1.75 0.68
CA ALA A 93 12.33 3.04 0.25
C ALA A 93 12.33 4.10 1.37
N ILE A 94 12.09 3.69 2.62
CA ILE A 94 12.25 4.56 3.80
C ILE A 94 13.72 5.00 3.92
N GLU A 95 14.66 4.05 3.81
CA GLU A 95 16.09 4.31 3.94
C GLU A 95 16.62 5.23 2.83
N GLU A 96 16.21 4.98 1.59
CA GLU A 96 16.64 5.75 0.42
C GLU A 96 15.83 7.04 0.19
N GLU A 97 14.84 7.33 1.04
CA GLU A 97 13.85 8.41 0.86
C GLU A 97 13.27 8.39 -0.57
N LYS A 98 12.61 7.29 -0.94
CA LYS A 98 12.05 7.05 -2.29
C LYS A 98 10.54 6.90 -2.29
N ALA A 99 9.91 7.59 -3.24
CA ALA A 99 8.49 7.39 -3.52
C ALA A 99 8.25 6.07 -4.25
N LEU A 100 7.13 5.44 -3.96
CA LEU A 100 6.68 4.19 -4.57
C LEU A 100 5.36 4.40 -5.28
N ARG A 101 5.10 3.63 -6.34
CA ARG A 101 3.76 3.42 -6.88
C ARG A 101 3.27 2.07 -6.38
N VAL A 102 2.14 2.07 -5.69
CA VAL A 102 1.56 0.89 -5.03
C VAL A 102 0.17 0.64 -5.63
N LEU A 103 -0.12 -0.60 -6.03
CA LEU A 103 -1.45 -1.06 -6.40
C LEU A 103 -2.02 -1.88 -5.24
N LEU A 104 -3.19 -1.48 -4.76
CA LEU A 104 -3.87 -2.13 -3.64
C LEU A 104 -4.90 -3.16 -4.12
N GLU A 105 -5.30 -4.06 -3.23
CA GLU A 105 -6.31 -5.11 -3.48
C GLU A 105 -7.65 -4.57 -3.98
N ASN A 106 -8.05 -3.39 -3.50
CA ASN A 106 -9.24 -2.68 -3.95
C ASN A 106 -9.12 -2.07 -5.37
N GLY A 107 -8.01 -2.29 -6.07
CA GLY A 107 -7.74 -1.78 -7.41
C GLY A 107 -7.24 -0.34 -7.46
N ARG A 108 -7.11 0.35 -6.32
CA ARG A 108 -6.58 1.71 -6.25
C ARG A 108 -5.07 1.69 -6.42
N ALA A 109 -4.56 2.49 -7.35
CA ALA A 109 -3.14 2.79 -7.45
C ALA A 109 -2.85 4.13 -6.77
N VAL A 110 -1.83 4.16 -5.90
CA VAL A 110 -1.40 5.37 -5.18
C VAL A 110 0.10 5.58 -5.32
N TYR A 111 0.52 6.85 -5.26
CA TYR A 111 1.91 7.16 -4.94
C TYR A 111 2.04 7.27 -3.44
N PHE A 112 3.01 6.54 -2.89
CA PHE A 112 3.22 6.41 -1.47
C PHE A 112 4.65 6.78 -1.10
N HIS A 113 4.78 7.57 -0.05
CA HIS A 113 6.05 8.07 0.49
C HIS A 113 6.26 7.42 1.86
N PRO A 114 6.71 6.16 1.94
CA PRO A 114 6.80 5.46 3.22
C PRO A 114 7.80 6.16 4.14
N ALA A 115 7.40 6.45 5.37
CA ALA A 115 8.22 7.15 6.36
C ALA A 115 8.50 6.30 7.60
N CYS A 116 7.53 5.49 8.04
CA CYS A 116 7.68 4.60 9.20
C CYS A 116 6.88 3.30 9.03
N SER A 117 7.17 2.33 9.89
CA SER A 117 6.53 1.01 9.88
C SER A 117 6.22 0.47 11.27
N ASP A 118 5.13 -0.28 11.39
CA ASP A 118 4.85 -1.19 12.49
C ASP A 118 5.25 -2.60 12.04
N GLU A 119 6.39 -3.08 12.54
CA GLU A 119 6.92 -4.41 12.20
C GLU A 119 6.00 -5.55 12.66
N ARG A 120 5.15 -5.34 13.67
CA ARG A 120 4.25 -6.38 14.23
C ARG A 120 2.98 -6.53 13.41
N GLN A 121 2.40 -5.41 13.01
CA GLN A 121 1.17 -5.40 12.21
C GLN A 121 1.42 -5.43 10.70
N GLU A 122 2.68 -5.35 10.28
CA GLU A 122 3.11 -5.20 8.89
C GLU A 122 2.43 -3.99 8.20
N ILE A 123 2.31 -2.88 8.94
CA ILE A 123 1.72 -1.62 8.46
C ILE A 123 2.83 -0.62 8.17
N PHE A 124 2.72 0.09 7.05
CA PHE A 124 3.60 1.20 6.70
C PHE A 124 2.78 2.48 6.61
N ALA A 125 3.32 3.57 7.14
CA ALA A 125 2.70 4.87 7.14
C ALA A 125 3.54 5.93 6.45
N GLY A 126 2.88 6.88 5.80
CA GLY A 126 3.52 8.00 5.13
C GLY A 126 2.60 8.77 4.17
N PRO A 127 3.06 9.89 3.60
CA PRO A 127 2.25 10.71 2.70
C PRO A 127 1.80 9.98 1.43
N GLY A 128 0.60 10.33 0.96
CA GLY A 128 0.00 9.84 -0.29
C GLY A 128 -0.15 10.90 -1.39
N GLU A 129 -0.97 10.60 -2.42
CA GLU A 129 -1.51 11.64 -3.31
C GLU A 129 -2.69 12.35 -2.64
N GLY A 130 -2.42 13.50 -2.02
CA GLY A 130 -3.42 14.34 -1.34
C GLY A 130 -2.94 14.83 0.03
N ASP A 131 -3.78 15.60 0.72
CA ASP A 131 -3.52 16.02 2.10
C ASP A 131 -3.80 14.84 3.05
N GLY A 132 -2.76 14.34 3.73
CA GLY A 132 -2.90 13.33 4.78
C GLY A 132 -1.90 12.18 4.71
N LEU A 133 -1.93 11.36 5.76
CA LEU A 133 -1.17 10.12 5.84
C LEU A 133 -1.97 8.94 5.30
N LEU A 134 -1.28 8.06 4.57
CA LEU A 134 -1.76 6.74 4.22
C LEU A 134 -1.18 5.71 5.19
N PHE A 135 -2.01 4.75 5.56
CA PHE A 135 -1.64 3.52 6.27
C PHE A 135 -1.90 2.39 5.31
N ILE A 136 -0.86 1.63 4.98
CA ILE A 136 -0.95 0.54 4.03
C ILE A 136 -0.43 -0.72 4.71
N GLN A 137 -1.27 -1.74 4.79
CA GLN A 137 -0.84 -3.04 5.27
C GLN A 137 -0.15 -3.79 4.13
N VAL A 138 0.97 -4.48 4.41
CA VAL A 138 1.73 -5.24 3.41
C VAL A 138 0.85 -6.24 2.65
N GLY A 139 -0.12 -6.85 3.36
CA GLY A 139 -1.07 -7.80 2.77
C GLY A 139 -2.00 -7.20 1.71
N GLU A 140 -2.25 -5.89 1.73
CA GLU A 140 -3.16 -5.21 0.78
C GLU A 140 -2.47 -4.85 -0.54
N ILE A 141 -1.16 -5.08 -0.68
CA ILE A 141 -0.37 -4.65 -1.83
C ILE A 141 -0.31 -5.77 -2.87
N ILE A 142 -0.88 -5.52 -4.05
CA ILE A 142 -0.79 -6.43 -5.21
C ILE A 142 0.48 -6.16 -6.02
N GLU A 143 0.85 -4.88 -6.18
CA GLU A 143 2.00 -4.47 -7.00
C GLU A 143 2.73 -3.30 -6.35
N ILE A 144 4.05 -3.31 -6.39
CA ILE A 144 4.89 -2.23 -5.86
C ILE A 144 6.03 -1.92 -6.84
N ARG A 145 6.23 -0.62 -7.15
CA ARG A 145 7.32 -0.17 -8.02
C ARG A 145 7.95 1.11 -7.50
N LYS A 146 9.27 1.24 -7.67
CA LYS A 146 9.97 2.52 -7.43
C LYS A 146 9.46 3.59 -8.40
N SER A 147 9.18 4.78 -7.86
CA SER A 147 8.79 5.95 -8.63
C SER A 147 9.98 6.91 -8.77
N ARG A 148 9.96 7.71 -9.84
CA ARG A 148 10.91 8.83 -10.05
C ARG A 148 10.45 10.13 -9.40
N ARG A 149 9.27 10.16 -8.78
CA ARG A 149 8.76 11.35 -8.10
C ARG A 149 9.69 11.77 -6.96
N LYS A 150 9.77 13.08 -6.73
CA LYS A 150 10.47 13.65 -5.57
C LYS A 150 9.83 13.12 -4.29
N TYR A 151 10.64 12.66 -3.35
CA TYR A 151 10.14 12.18 -2.07
C TYR A 151 9.62 13.35 -1.25
N MET A 152 8.37 13.22 -0.78
CA MET A 152 7.76 14.12 0.17
C MET A 152 8.07 13.59 1.56
N LYS A 153 8.90 14.33 2.29
CA LYS A 153 9.28 13.99 3.66
C LYS A 153 8.20 14.51 4.59
N GLU A 154 7.64 13.63 5.43
CA GLU A 154 6.86 14.06 6.58
C GLU A 154 7.82 14.37 7.74
N PRO A 155 7.92 15.61 8.21
CA PRO A 155 8.94 16.02 9.17
C PRO A 155 8.70 15.55 10.61
N MET A 156 7.66 14.75 10.88
CA MET A 156 7.36 14.25 12.23
C MET A 156 7.34 12.71 12.33
N LEU A 157 7.70 12.00 11.27
CA LEU A 157 7.70 10.53 11.22
C LEU A 157 9.12 9.93 11.24
N TRP A 158 10.05 10.57 11.94
CA TRP A 158 11.49 10.26 11.84
C TRP A 158 11.94 9.00 12.57
N LYS A 159 11.18 8.54 13.57
CA LYS A 159 11.55 7.36 14.37
C LYS A 159 11.53 6.05 13.57
N ARG A 160 11.09 6.04 12.30
CA ARG A 160 10.99 4.89 11.36
C ARG A 160 10.18 3.69 11.90
N ARG A 161 9.79 3.71 13.17
CA ARG A 161 8.96 2.74 13.88
C ARG A 161 7.72 3.41 14.42
N LEU A 162 6.57 2.81 14.18
CA LEU A 162 5.31 3.20 14.79
C LEU A 162 5.25 2.70 16.24
N PRO A 163 4.88 3.54 17.21
CA PRO A 163 4.56 3.11 18.57
C PRO A 163 3.42 2.09 18.60
N VAL A 164 3.36 1.25 19.64
CA VAL A 164 2.23 0.32 19.83
C VAL A 164 0.98 1.14 20.12
N ASP A 165 -0.12 0.86 19.40
CA ASP A 165 -1.41 1.57 19.50
C ASP A 165 -1.32 3.09 19.26
N ALA A 166 -0.37 3.50 18.41
CA ALA A 166 -0.16 4.90 18.07
C ALA A 166 -1.44 5.52 17.47
N VAL A 167 -1.96 6.55 18.12
CA VAL A 167 -3.04 7.38 17.58
C VAL A 167 -2.41 8.48 16.76
N VAL A 168 -2.84 8.61 15.50
CA VAL A 168 -2.39 9.70 14.63
C VAL A 168 -3.02 10.99 15.14
N GLU A 169 -2.18 11.91 15.59
CA GLU A 169 -2.58 13.28 15.90
C GLU A 169 -2.08 14.24 14.83
N LYS A 170 -2.80 15.35 14.66
CA LYS A 170 -2.44 16.41 13.71
C LYS A 170 -2.11 17.69 14.46
N ALA A 171 -1.08 18.39 14.01
CA ALA A 171 -0.69 19.70 14.49
C ALA A 171 -0.73 20.69 13.32
N VAL A 172 -1.47 21.78 13.51
CA VAL A 172 -1.53 22.88 12.54
C VAL A 172 -0.55 23.96 12.98
N PHE A 173 0.30 24.39 12.07
CA PHE A 173 1.30 25.42 12.29
C PHE A 173 1.07 26.60 11.37
N GLU A 174 1.53 27.76 11.81
CA GLU A 174 1.57 28.99 11.05
C GLU A 174 3.02 29.47 10.95
N LYS A 175 3.47 29.81 9.74
CA LYS A 175 4.75 30.49 9.52
C LYS A 175 4.57 31.55 8.43
N ALA A 176 4.94 32.79 8.73
CA ALA A 176 4.80 33.92 7.81
C ALA A 176 3.39 34.11 7.21
N GLY A 177 2.34 33.75 7.96
CA GLY A 177 0.93 33.84 7.53
C GLY A 177 0.42 32.64 6.72
N GLU A 178 1.26 31.65 6.43
CA GLU A 178 0.86 30.41 5.78
C GLU A 178 0.61 29.31 6.82
N LEU A 179 -0.51 28.60 6.66
CA LEU A 179 -0.87 27.45 7.48
C LEU A 179 -0.41 26.15 6.82
N PHE A 180 0.16 25.25 7.62
CA PHE A 180 0.53 23.91 7.21
C PHE A 180 0.24 22.90 8.32
N THR A 181 -0.02 21.66 7.93
CA THR A 181 -0.42 20.60 8.86
C THR A 181 0.61 19.48 8.83
N HIS A 182 1.02 19.02 10.01
CA HIS A 182 1.86 17.85 10.19
C HIS A 182 1.18 16.82 11.08
N TYR A 183 1.57 15.57 10.91
CA TYR A 183 1.02 14.44 11.65
C TYR A 183 2.09 13.84 12.54
N PHE A 184 1.75 13.54 13.79
CA PHE A 184 2.67 12.97 14.77
C PHE A 184 2.00 11.84 15.55
N PHE A 185 2.83 10.98 16.14
CA PHE A 185 2.41 9.85 16.98
C PHE A 185 2.82 10.04 18.44
N ASP A 186 4.02 10.59 18.66
CA ASP A 186 4.55 10.86 19.98
C ASP A 186 4.73 12.37 20.21
N LEU A 187 4.53 12.80 21.45
CA LEU A 187 4.77 14.19 21.86
C LEU A 187 6.23 14.60 21.68
N GLU A 188 7.16 13.65 21.82
CA GLU A 188 8.59 13.87 21.61
C GLU A 188 8.90 14.35 20.19
N ASP A 189 8.31 13.72 19.16
CA ASP A 189 8.53 14.10 17.76
C ASP A 189 8.01 15.52 17.50
N LEU A 190 6.88 15.87 18.12
CA LEU A 190 6.31 17.22 18.04
C LEU A 190 7.24 18.24 18.71
N ILE A 191 7.79 17.93 19.89
CA ILE A 191 8.75 18.79 20.60
C ILE A 191 10.01 18.99 19.76
N ASP A 192 10.62 17.91 19.26
CA ASP A 192 11.83 17.95 18.45
C ASP A 192 11.64 18.78 17.18
N PHE A 193 10.48 18.65 16.52
CA PHE A 193 10.16 19.47 15.36
C PHE A 193 10.08 20.96 15.71
N ILE A 194 9.40 21.32 16.80
CA ILE A 194 9.26 22.71 17.26
C ILE A 194 10.63 23.31 17.60
N LEU A 195 11.48 22.57 18.32
CA LEU A 195 12.82 23.01 18.71
C LEU A 195 13.70 23.33 17.49
N ASN A 196 13.56 22.53 16.42
CA ASN A 196 14.33 22.70 15.18
C ASN A 196 13.75 23.75 14.22
N ASN A 197 12.52 24.24 14.45
CA ASN A 197 11.82 25.16 13.54
C ASN A 197 11.39 26.44 14.25
N ARG A 198 12.37 27.28 14.64
CA ARG A 198 12.06 28.57 15.29
C ARG A 198 11.21 29.48 14.38
N GLY A 199 10.31 30.24 15.01
CA GLY A 199 9.44 31.20 14.34
C GLY A 199 8.14 30.63 13.76
N ILE A 200 7.86 29.35 13.99
CA ILE A 200 6.53 28.77 13.73
C ILE A 200 5.62 28.98 14.94
N ARG A 201 4.31 29.05 14.71
CA ARG A 201 3.30 29.09 15.77
C ARG A 201 2.39 27.89 15.65
N LEU A 202 2.30 27.10 16.71
CA LEU A 202 1.32 26.01 16.79
C LEU A 202 -0.08 26.62 17.00
N LYS A 203 -1.00 26.34 16.05
CA LYS A 203 -2.38 26.82 16.00
C LYS A 203 -3.42 25.68 16.02
N GLY A 204 -2.97 24.45 16.21
CA GLY A 204 -3.77 23.21 16.09
C GLY A 204 -4.90 23.03 17.11
N GLU A 205 -5.51 21.83 17.07
CA GLU A 205 -6.54 21.40 18.02
C GLU A 205 -6.06 21.53 19.47
N ALA A 206 -6.98 21.88 20.39
CA ALA A 206 -6.67 22.18 21.80
C ALA A 206 -5.79 21.10 22.46
N SER A 207 -6.00 19.81 22.10
CA SER A 207 -5.20 18.67 22.58
C SER A 207 -3.69 18.87 22.43
N ALA A 208 -3.20 19.17 21.22
CA ALA A 208 -1.76 19.25 20.96
C ALA A 208 -1.13 20.47 21.64
N VAL A 209 -1.85 21.60 21.64
CA VAL A 209 -1.39 22.85 22.29
C VAL A 209 -1.31 22.67 23.80
N ASP A 210 -2.33 22.05 24.41
CA ASP A 210 -2.39 21.86 25.86
C ASP A 210 -1.33 20.86 26.33
N ARG A 211 -1.10 19.78 25.58
CA ARG A 211 -0.03 18.81 25.88
C ARG A 211 1.36 19.46 25.83
N ILE A 212 1.64 20.28 24.82
CA ILE A 212 2.91 21.00 24.73
C ILE A 212 3.04 22.03 25.85
N ARG A 213 1.96 22.75 26.20
CA ARG A 213 1.98 23.71 27.31
C ARG A 213 2.26 23.02 28.64
N ASN A 214 1.61 21.89 28.89
CA ASN A 214 1.85 21.10 30.09
C ASN A 214 3.29 20.58 30.16
N ALA A 215 3.81 20.01 29.05
CA ALA A 215 5.20 19.56 28.98
C ALA A 215 6.19 20.70 29.23
N ALA A 216 5.96 21.88 28.65
CA ALA A 216 6.80 23.05 28.86
C ALA A 216 6.79 23.51 30.34
N ASN A 217 5.61 23.56 30.97
CA ASN A 217 5.48 23.90 32.38
C ASN A 217 6.22 22.90 33.27
N THR A 218 6.05 21.59 33.04
CA THR A 218 6.77 20.56 33.80
C THR A 218 8.29 20.66 33.61
N LEU A 219 8.76 20.95 32.39
CA LEU A 219 10.20 21.13 32.15
C LEU A 219 10.74 22.37 32.88
N LEU A 220 10.00 23.48 32.89
CA LEU A 220 10.38 24.66 33.66
C LEU A 220 10.41 24.35 35.16
N GLU A 221 9.38 23.68 35.69
CA GLU A 221 9.37 23.24 37.09
C GLU A 221 10.60 22.40 37.44
N VAL A 222 10.95 21.40 36.61
CA VAL A 222 12.08 20.50 36.87
C VAL A 222 13.45 21.19 36.72
N VAL A 223 13.60 22.10 35.76
CA VAL A 223 14.87 22.82 35.52
C VAL A 223 15.07 23.96 36.53
N ASP A 224 13.98 24.59 36.98
CA ASP A 224 14.00 25.65 38.00
C ASP A 224 13.89 25.09 39.44
N SER A 225 13.77 23.77 39.60
CA SER A 225 13.92 23.09 40.90
C SER A 225 15.41 22.98 41.24
N ASP A 226 15.86 23.77 42.21
CA ASP A 226 17.22 23.76 42.77
C ASP A 226 17.74 22.35 43.15
#